data_AF-A0A1M7KKI8-F1
#
_entry.id   AF-A0A1M7KKI8-F1
#
_cell.length_a   1.000
_cell.length_b   1.000
_cell.length_c   1.000
_cell.angle_alpha   90.00
_cell.angle_beta   90.00
_cell.angle_gamma   90.00
#
_symmetry.space_group_name_H-M   'P 1'
#
loop_
_entity.id
_entity.type
_entity.pdbx_description
1 polymer ?
#
loop_
_entity_poly.entity_id
_entity_poly.type
_entity_poly.pdbx_seq_one_letter_code
_entity_poly.pdbx_strand_id
1 'polypeptide(L)'
;MGFHLWSLAGLGRHGDQMEAAVTASRIAVSDGSGAIFAPLAMGGAGGLRATGLPPERLARWLDGMSSAILKAMRTLDDIESWTWRAENSMEQLSGRTPVALRKVFTEWPLVSAPMAEAMTGASRAAVQRNLAWMEASALICEVTGQGRYRMWKATG
;
A
#
# COMPACT_ATOMS: atom_id res chain seq x y z
N MET A 1 18.96 -6.76 13.60
CA MET A 1 20.09 -6.61 14.54
C MET A 1 21.26 -5.80 13.96
N GLY A 2 21.55 -5.83 12.65
CA GLY A 2 22.68 -5.09 12.06
C GLY A 2 22.62 -3.56 12.19
N PHE A 3 21.41 -2.97 12.23
CA PHE A 3 21.20 -1.52 12.40
C PHE A 3 21.89 -0.95 13.65
N HIS A 4 21.80 -1.64 14.79
CA HIS A 4 22.39 -1.18 16.05
C HIS A 4 23.92 -1.27 16.05
N LEU A 5 24.50 -2.13 15.21
CA LEU A 5 25.95 -2.29 15.08
C LEU A 5 26.57 -1.27 14.11
N TRP A 6 25.77 -0.64 13.26
CA TRP A 6 26.25 0.29 12.22
C TRP A 6 26.90 1.55 12.80
N SER A 7 26.26 2.17 13.79
CA SER A 7 26.84 3.32 14.51
C SER A 7 28.04 2.91 15.36
N LEU A 8 28.04 1.69 15.91
CA LEU A 8 29.13 1.17 16.74
C LEU A 8 30.37 0.80 15.90
N ALA A 9 30.17 0.43 14.64
CA ALA A 9 31.23 0.16 13.67
C ALA A 9 31.80 1.44 13.01
N GLY A 10 31.33 2.63 13.40
CA GLY A 10 31.79 3.90 12.84
C GLY A 10 31.28 4.22 11.43
N LEU A 11 30.24 3.51 10.96
CA LEU A 11 29.78 3.55 9.57
C LEU A 11 28.71 4.62 9.25
N GLY A 12 28.50 5.63 10.10
CA GLY A 12 27.54 6.70 9.78
C GLY A 12 27.66 7.98 10.61
N ARG A 13 27.35 9.12 9.97
CA ARG A 13 27.15 10.42 10.65
C ARG A 13 25.68 10.57 11.06
N HIS A 14 25.37 11.57 11.89
CA HIS A 14 24.00 11.87 12.31
C HIS A 14 23.08 12.06 11.08
N GLY A 15 22.18 11.10 10.85
CA GLY A 15 21.28 11.07 9.69
C GLY A 15 21.20 9.72 8.96
N ASP A 16 22.24 8.87 9.08
CA ASP A 16 22.39 7.64 8.27
C ASP A 16 21.59 6.42 8.79
N GLN A 17 20.60 6.65 9.66
CA GLN A 17 19.85 5.55 10.27
C GLN A 17 19.01 4.75 9.27
N MET A 18 18.49 5.42 8.24
CA MET A 18 17.73 4.76 7.19
C MET A 18 18.63 3.84 6.35
N GLU A 19 19.81 4.30 5.94
CA GLU A 19 20.78 3.53 5.16
C GLU A 19 21.28 2.29 5.92
N ALA A 20 21.55 2.44 7.21
CA ALA A 20 21.92 1.34 8.09
C ALA A 20 20.81 0.28 8.19
N ALA A 21 19.55 0.70 8.31
CA ALA A 21 18.40 -0.19 8.41
C ALA A 21 18.15 -0.91 7.07
N VAL A 22 18.21 -0.18 5.95
CA VAL A 22 18.04 -0.73 4.60
C VAL A 22 19.15 -1.72 4.28
N THR A 23 20.41 -1.37 4.55
CA THR A 23 21.57 -2.25 4.31
C THR A 23 21.51 -3.50 5.15
N ALA A 24 21.25 -3.38 6.46
CA ALA A 24 21.11 -4.53 7.35
C ALA A 24 19.94 -5.44 6.92
N SER A 25 18.84 -4.87 6.42
CA SER A 25 17.71 -5.64 5.90
C SER A 25 18.06 -6.36 4.60
N ARG A 26 18.76 -5.70 3.66
CA ARG A 26 19.21 -6.31 2.40
C ARG A 26 20.17 -7.47 2.63
N ILE A 27 21.12 -7.33 3.56
CA ILE A 27 22.05 -8.41 3.94
C ILE A 27 21.30 -9.54 4.63
N ALA A 28 20.37 -9.23 5.55
CA ALA A 28 19.58 -10.25 6.23
C ALA A 28 18.67 -11.05 5.27
N VAL A 29 18.31 -10.47 4.12
CA VAL A 29 17.45 -11.08 3.09
C VAL A 29 18.26 -11.70 1.94
N SER A 30 19.56 -11.37 1.77
CA SER A 30 20.35 -11.81 0.60
C SER A 30 20.48 -13.34 0.49
N ASP A 31 20.44 -14.04 1.62
CA ASP A 31 20.61 -15.50 1.69
C ASP A 31 19.27 -16.24 1.92
N GLY A 32 18.15 -15.49 2.04
CA GLY A 32 16.83 -16.04 2.34
C GLY A 32 15.95 -16.20 1.12
N SER A 33 15.60 -17.44 0.74
CA SER A 33 14.64 -17.73 -0.35
C SER A 33 13.16 -17.63 0.06
N GLY A 34 12.85 -17.36 1.33
CA GLY A 34 11.52 -17.66 1.91
C GLY A 34 10.70 -16.52 2.48
N ALA A 35 11.21 -15.28 2.54
CA ALA A 35 10.45 -14.15 3.10
C ALA A 35 10.95 -12.81 2.56
N ILE A 36 11.12 -12.70 1.24
CA ILE A 36 11.57 -11.47 0.56
C ILE A 36 10.60 -10.30 0.83
N PHE A 37 9.35 -10.58 1.21
CA PHE A 37 8.36 -9.58 1.55
C PHE A 37 7.42 -10.07 2.67
N ALA A 38 7.75 -9.76 3.93
CA ALA A 38 6.80 -9.91 5.04
C ALA A 38 6.06 -8.58 5.24
N PRO A 39 4.71 -8.53 5.14
CA PRO A 39 3.96 -7.27 5.21
C PRO A 39 3.85 -6.71 6.63
N LEU A 40 4.90 -6.79 7.44
CA LEU A 40 4.90 -6.51 8.89
C LEU A 40 4.27 -5.15 9.25
N ALA A 41 4.45 -4.13 8.40
CA ALA A 41 3.82 -2.82 8.57
C ALA A 41 2.27 -2.88 8.56
N MET A 42 1.67 -3.82 7.84
CA MET A 42 0.23 -4.06 7.81
C MET A 42 -0.29 -4.58 9.15
N GLY A 43 0.51 -5.37 9.87
CA GLY A 43 0.21 -5.89 11.21
C GLY A 43 0.32 -4.85 12.34
N GLY A 44 0.71 -3.61 12.01
CA GLY A 44 0.90 -2.52 12.97
C GLY A 44 2.29 -2.49 13.60
N ALA A 45 2.50 -1.56 14.54
CA ALA A 45 3.83 -1.29 15.10
C ALA A 45 4.39 -2.41 16.00
N GLY A 46 3.55 -3.34 16.48
CA GLY A 46 3.90 -4.33 17.50
C GLY A 46 5.06 -5.25 17.12
N GLY A 47 5.04 -5.77 15.88
CA GLY A 47 6.09 -6.65 15.35
C GLY A 47 7.40 -5.93 15.03
N LEU A 48 7.41 -4.60 14.99
CA LEU A 48 8.58 -3.77 14.69
C LEU A 48 9.21 -3.15 15.95
N ARG A 49 8.58 -3.30 17.14
CA ARG A 49 9.10 -2.75 18.40
C ARG A 49 10.35 -3.50 18.86
N ALA A 50 11.46 -2.79 18.97
CA ALA A 50 12.76 -3.31 19.39
C ALA A 50 13.00 -3.31 20.92
N THR A 51 11.95 -3.53 21.73
CA THR A 51 12.03 -3.51 23.21
C THR A 51 11.98 -4.91 23.83
N GLY A 52 12.51 -5.09 25.04
CA GLY A 52 12.42 -6.37 25.76
C GLY A 52 13.47 -7.41 25.35
N LEU A 53 13.37 -8.60 25.94
CA LEU A 53 14.34 -9.69 25.78
C LEU A 53 14.26 -10.31 24.37
N PRO A 54 15.35 -10.91 23.85
CA PRO A 54 15.35 -11.58 22.54
C PRO A 54 14.14 -12.51 22.27
N PRO A 55 13.75 -13.44 23.16
CA PRO A 55 12.59 -14.31 22.92
C PRO A 55 11.27 -13.54 22.82
N GLU A 56 11.08 -12.49 23.62
CA GLU A 56 9.88 -11.63 23.60
C GLU A 56 9.78 -10.85 22.28
N ARG A 57 10.93 -10.38 21.76
CA ARG A 57 10.98 -9.71 20.46
C ARG A 57 10.61 -10.65 19.32
N LEU A 58 11.12 -11.89 19.36
CA LEU A 58 10.80 -12.90 18.35
C LEU A 58 9.31 -13.26 18.36
N ALA A 59 8.74 -13.51 19.54
CA ALA A 59 7.31 -13.81 19.68
C ALA A 59 6.44 -12.69 19.10
N ARG A 60 6.70 -11.43 19.47
CA ARG A 60 5.94 -10.28 18.93
C ARG A 60 6.12 -10.10 17.43
N TRP A 61 7.28 -10.41 16.88
CA TRP A 61 7.53 -10.36 15.44
C TRP A 61 6.70 -11.42 14.69
N LEU A 62 6.64 -12.65 15.20
CA LEU A 62 5.82 -13.73 14.66
C LEU A 62 4.32 -13.40 14.71
N ASP A 63 3.85 -12.87 15.84
CA ASP A 63 2.45 -12.43 16.00
C ASP A 63 2.11 -11.29 15.03
N GLY A 64 3.03 -10.33 14.88
CA GLY A 64 2.90 -9.22 13.93
C GLY A 64 2.86 -9.71 12.49
N MET A 65 3.66 -10.72 12.13
CA MET A 65 3.63 -11.35 10.81
C MET A 65 2.32 -12.06 10.55
N SER A 66 1.83 -12.87 11.48
CA SER A 66 0.54 -13.57 11.36
C SER A 66 -0.60 -12.58 11.14
N SER A 67 -0.66 -11.52 11.97
CA SER A 67 -1.65 -10.45 11.85
C SER A 67 -1.55 -9.71 10.52
N ALA A 68 -0.33 -9.46 10.03
CA ALA A 68 -0.09 -8.80 8.77
C ALA A 68 -0.55 -9.62 7.57
N ILE A 69 -0.28 -10.93 7.56
CA ILE A 69 -0.72 -11.86 6.50
C ILE A 69 -2.24 -11.90 6.43
N LEU A 70 -2.92 -12.05 7.57
CA LEU A 70 -4.38 -12.05 7.61
C LEU A 70 -4.97 -10.74 7.09
N LYS A 71 -4.37 -9.60 7.43
CA LYS A 71 -4.81 -8.29 6.91
C LYS A 71 -4.56 -8.15 5.41
N ALA A 72 -3.44 -8.66 4.91
CA ALA A 72 -3.14 -8.66 3.49
C ALA A 72 -4.15 -9.50 2.71
N MET A 73 -4.49 -10.70 3.20
CA MET A 73 -5.53 -11.55 2.59
C MET A 73 -6.88 -10.84 2.54
N ARG A 74 -7.33 -10.24 3.66
CA ARG A 74 -8.57 -9.44 3.67
C ARG A 74 -8.54 -8.28 2.68
N THR A 75 -7.39 -7.62 2.53
CA THR A 75 -7.24 -6.53 1.55
C THR A 75 -7.41 -7.05 0.11
N LEU A 76 -6.94 -8.26 -0.18
CA LEU A 76 -7.15 -8.90 -1.49
C LEU A 76 -8.63 -9.25 -1.70
N ASP A 77 -9.29 -9.81 -0.69
CA ASP A 77 -10.73 -10.13 -0.74
C ASP A 77 -11.58 -8.87 -0.94
N ASP A 78 -11.22 -7.76 -0.28
CA ASP A 78 -11.87 -6.46 -0.43
C ASP A 78 -11.68 -5.92 -1.86
N ILE A 79 -10.48 -6.05 -2.45
CA ILE A 79 -10.20 -5.62 -3.83
C ILE A 79 -11.00 -6.47 -4.83
N GLU A 80 -11.10 -7.78 -4.63
CA GLU A 80 -11.89 -8.67 -5.50
C GLU A 80 -13.38 -8.31 -5.42
N SER A 81 -13.91 -8.16 -4.20
CA SER A 81 -15.29 -7.76 -3.96
C SER A 81 -15.61 -6.39 -4.57
N TRP A 82 -14.69 -5.44 -4.44
CA TRP A 82 -14.81 -4.13 -5.07
C TRP A 82 -14.79 -4.22 -6.60
N THR A 83 -13.90 -5.03 -7.17
CA THR A 83 -13.76 -5.21 -8.62
C THR A 83 -15.07 -5.68 -9.24
N TRP A 84 -15.70 -6.71 -8.64
CA TRP A 84 -16.98 -7.22 -9.09
C TRP A 84 -18.09 -6.16 -9.03
N ARG A 85 -18.17 -5.40 -7.93
CA ARG A 85 -19.16 -4.30 -7.80
C ARG A 85 -18.92 -3.19 -8.83
N ALA A 86 -17.67 -2.80 -9.05
CA ALA A 86 -17.30 -1.79 -10.02
C ALA A 86 -17.58 -2.25 -11.46
N GLU A 87 -17.38 -3.54 -11.74
CA GLU A 87 -17.73 -4.14 -13.03
C GLU A 87 -19.20 -4.01 -13.37
N ASN A 88 -20.06 -4.48 -12.47
CA ASN A 88 -21.51 -4.42 -12.67
C ASN A 88 -22.03 -2.98 -12.69
N SER A 89 -21.53 -2.14 -11.78
CA SER A 89 -21.99 -0.76 -11.70
C SER A 89 -21.58 0.07 -12.92
N MET A 90 -20.50 -0.28 -13.61
CA MET A 90 -19.96 0.50 -14.73
C MET A 90 -20.34 -0.09 -16.10
N GLU A 91 -21.17 -1.13 -16.16
CA GLU A 91 -21.54 -1.82 -17.41
C GLU A 91 -22.16 -0.86 -18.45
N GLN A 92 -22.98 0.11 -18.01
CA GLN A 92 -23.59 1.10 -18.89
C GLN A 92 -22.62 2.17 -19.42
N LEU A 93 -21.40 2.25 -18.88
CA LEU A 93 -20.42 3.26 -19.30
C LEU A 93 -19.68 2.77 -20.54
N SER A 94 -19.64 3.60 -21.58
CA SER A 94 -18.94 3.29 -22.82
C SER A 94 -17.51 3.82 -22.84
N GLY A 95 -16.68 3.22 -23.70
CA GLY A 95 -15.30 3.63 -23.92
C GLY A 95 -14.28 2.91 -23.04
N ARG A 96 -13.00 3.27 -23.20
CA ARG A 96 -11.87 2.58 -22.55
C ARG A 96 -11.50 3.12 -21.17
N THR A 97 -11.85 4.38 -20.88
CA THR A 97 -11.50 5.05 -19.62
C THR A 97 -12.12 4.40 -18.38
N PRO A 98 -13.42 3.99 -18.37
CA PRO A 98 -14.01 3.29 -17.22
C PRO A 98 -13.21 2.03 -16.83
N VAL A 99 -12.93 1.16 -17.79
CA VAL A 99 -12.18 -0.09 -17.58
C VAL A 99 -10.75 0.19 -17.11
N ALA A 100 -10.07 1.17 -17.72
CA ALA A 100 -8.72 1.54 -17.33
C ALA A 100 -8.67 2.09 -15.89
N LEU A 101 -9.68 2.87 -15.48
CA LEU A 101 -9.76 3.38 -14.12
C LEU A 101 -10.01 2.28 -13.09
N ARG A 102 -10.87 1.28 -13.39
CA ARG A 102 -11.02 0.13 -12.49
C ARG A 102 -9.68 -0.54 -12.20
N LYS A 103 -8.89 -0.78 -13.25
CA LYS A 103 -7.54 -1.35 -13.13
C LYS A 103 -6.61 -0.50 -12.25
N VAL A 104 -6.63 0.83 -12.43
CA VAL A 104 -5.82 1.74 -11.59
C VAL A 104 -6.20 1.61 -10.11
N PHE A 105 -7.48 1.51 -9.77
CA PHE A 105 -7.93 1.38 -8.37
C PHE A 105 -7.66 -0.02 -7.77
N THR A 106 -7.54 -1.08 -8.58
CA THR A 106 -7.11 -2.39 -8.08
C THR A 106 -5.60 -2.45 -7.81
N GLU A 107 -4.81 -1.62 -8.49
CA GLU A 107 -3.34 -1.61 -8.38
C GLU A 107 -2.83 -0.61 -7.33
N TRP A 108 -3.61 0.44 -7.03
CA TRP A 108 -3.17 1.53 -6.17
C TRP A 108 -4.18 1.85 -5.06
N PRO A 109 -3.74 1.88 -3.78
CA PRO A 109 -4.64 2.13 -2.66
C PRO A 109 -5.16 3.58 -2.61
N LEU A 110 -4.45 4.51 -3.22
CA LEU A 110 -4.81 5.92 -3.34
C LEU A 110 -4.49 6.42 -4.74
N VAL A 111 -5.46 7.10 -5.35
CA VAL A 111 -5.37 7.58 -6.73
C VAL A 111 -5.71 9.06 -6.77
N SER A 112 -4.89 9.85 -7.47
CA SER A 112 -5.20 11.26 -7.78
C SER A 112 -5.58 11.41 -9.26
N ALA A 113 -6.27 12.48 -9.62
CA ALA A 113 -6.64 12.73 -11.02
C ALA A 113 -5.41 12.82 -11.98
N PRO A 114 -4.29 13.49 -11.63
CA PRO A 114 -3.07 13.44 -12.45
C PRO A 114 -2.49 12.05 -12.61
N MET A 115 -2.46 11.26 -11.53
CA MET A 115 -1.95 9.88 -11.58
C MET A 115 -2.82 9.02 -12.49
N ALA A 116 -4.15 9.10 -12.35
CA ALA A 116 -5.09 8.38 -13.19
C ALA A 116 -4.98 8.78 -14.67
N GLU A 117 -4.79 10.07 -14.99
CA GLU A 117 -4.51 10.52 -16.37
C GLU A 117 -3.25 9.86 -16.93
N ALA A 118 -2.13 9.92 -16.19
CA ALA A 118 -0.88 9.33 -16.62
C ALA A 118 -0.97 7.80 -16.80
N MET A 119 -1.68 7.11 -15.90
CA MET A 119 -1.81 5.66 -15.91
C MET A 119 -2.80 5.14 -16.97
N THR A 120 -3.89 5.86 -17.22
CA THR A 120 -4.91 5.43 -18.19
C THR A 120 -4.66 5.93 -19.60
N GLY A 121 -3.84 6.98 -19.76
CA GLY A 121 -3.65 7.68 -21.04
C GLY A 121 -4.89 8.44 -21.53
N ALA A 122 -5.95 8.52 -20.72
CA ALA A 122 -7.14 9.29 -21.03
C ALA A 122 -6.95 10.77 -20.67
N SER A 123 -7.67 11.67 -21.33
CA SER A 123 -7.59 13.10 -21.00
C SER A 123 -8.04 13.40 -19.58
N ARG A 124 -7.44 14.43 -18.95
CA ARG A 124 -7.84 14.90 -17.61
C ARG A 124 -9.35 15.05 -17.45
N ALA A 125 -10.02 15.64 -18.44
CA ALA A 125 -11.46 15.85 -18.40
C ALA A 125 -12.25 14.52 -18.39
N ALA A 126 -11.81 13.52 -19.16
CA ALA A 126 -12.43 12.20 -19.15
C ALA A 126 -12.23 11.48 -17.80
N VAL A 127 -11.02 11.55 -17.24
CA VAL A 127 -10.69 11.01 -15.92
C VAL A 127 -11.56 11.66 -14.84
N GLN A 128 -11.63 12.99 -14.80
CA GLN A 128 -12.41 13.71 -13.78
C GLN A 128 -13.90 13.40 -13.86
N ARG A 129 -14.48 13.31 -15.07
CA ARG A 129 -15.89 12.90 -15.23
C ARG A 129 -16.15 11.50 -14.68
N ASN A 130 -15.26 10.54 -14.96
CA ASN A 130 -15.41 9.18 -14.45
C ASN A 130 -15.21 9.11 -12.94
N LEU A 131 -14.20 9.81 -12.37
CA LEU A 131 -13.99 9.87 -10.93
C LEU A 131 -15.21 10.47 -10.20
N ALA A 132 -15.78 11.56 -10.73
CA ALA A 132 -17.00 12.15 -10.17
C ALA A 132 -18.18 11.17 -10.21
N TRP A 133 -18.34 10.43 -11.30
CA TRP A 133 -19.38 9.42 -11.44
C TRP A 133 -19.17 8.23 -10.47
N MET A 134 -17.94 7.72 -10.36
CA MET A 134 -17.60 6.61 -9.47
C MET A 134 -17.81 7.00 -8.00
N GLU A 135 -17.48 8.24 -7.64
CA GLU A 135 -17.69 8.77 -6.29
C GLU A 135 -19.19 8.92 -5.98
N ALA A 136 -19.97 9.47 -6.91
CA ALA A 136 -21.44 9.56 -6.77
C ALA A 136 -22.11 8.18 -6.69
N SER A 137 -21.50 7.16 -7.31
CA SER A 137 -21.98 5.77 -7.29
C SER A 137 -21.43 4.97 -6.11
N ALA A 138 -20.75 5.63 -5.15
CA ALA A 138 -20.16 5.02 -3.97
C ALA A 138 -19.17 3.88 -4.27
N LEU A 139 -18.52 3.89 -5.43
CA LEU A 139 -17.42 2.97 -5.76
C LEU A 139 -16.08 3.48 -5.21
N ILE A 140 -15.92 4.80 -5.09
CA ILE A 140 -14.73 5.42 -4.53
C ILE A 140 -15.14 6.52 -3.56
N CYS A 141 -14.26 6.86 -2.62
CA CYS A 141 -14.46 8.00 -1.73
C CYS A 141 -13.21 8.89 -1.68
N GLU A 142 -13.43 10.20 -1.67
CA GLU A 142 -12.36 11.17 -1.44
C GLU A 142 -11.88 11.12 0.01
N VAL A 143 -10.56 11.23 0.22
CA VAL A 143 -9.94 11.07 1.55
C VAL A 143 -9.13 12.27 2.02
N THR A 144 -8.91 13.26 1.17
CA THR A 144 -8.04 14.41 1.46
C THR A 144 -8.79 15.58 2.10
N GLY A 145 -10.12 15.68 1.95
CA GLY A 145 -10.92 16.79 2.47
C GLY A 145 -10.53 18.16 1.90
N GLN A 146 -9.73 18.22 0.83
CA GLN A 146 -9.17 19.44 0.26
C GLN A 146 -9.60 19.64 -1.19
N GLY A 147 -9.88 20.88 -1.59
CA GLY A 147 -10.44 21.17 -2.91
C GLY A 147 -9.50 20.90 -4.10
N ARG A 148 -8.20 21.21 -4.00
CA ARG A 148 -7.28 21.20 -5.17
C ARG A 148 -6.47 19.91 -5.35
N TYR A 149 -6.19 19.17 -4.28
CA TYR A 149 -5.37 17.95 -4.32
C TYR A 149 -6.14 16.74 -3.83
N ARG A 150 -7.22 16.43 -4.54
CA ARG A 150 -8.11 15.32 -4.21
C ARG A 150 -7.44 13.98 -4.48
N MET A 151 -7.51 13.08 -3.49
CA MET A 151 -7.19 11.67 -3.65
C MET A 151 -8.41 10.83 -3.30
N TRP A 152 -8.59 9.75 -4.03
CA TRP A 152 -9.67 8.79 -3.83
C TRP A 152 -9.11 7.43 -3.48
N LYS A 153 -9.86 6.67 -2.70
CA LYS A 153 -9.66 5.23 -2.48
C LYS A 153 -10.89 4.45 -2.96
N ALA A 154 -10.69 3.20 -3.34
CA ALA A 154 -11.79 2.25 -3.49
C ALA A 154 -12.54 2.08 -2.16
N THR A 155 -13.85 1.97 -2.22
CA THR A 155 -14.69 1.68 -1.05
C THR A 155 -14.65 0.19 -0.71
N GLY A 156 -14.65 -0.14 0.58
CA GLY A 156 -14.95 -1.50 1.06
C GLY A 156 -16.35 -1.95 0.68
#